data_AF-A0A973SN11-F1
#
_entry.id   AF-A0A973SN11-F1
#
_cell.length_a   1.000
_cell.length_b   1.000
_cell.length_c   1.000
_cell.angle_alpha   90.00
_cell.angle_beta   90.00
_cell.angle_gamma   90.00
#
_symmetry.space_group_name_H-M   'P 1'
#
loop_
_entity.id
_entity.type
_entity.pdbx_description
1 polymer ?
#
loop_
_entity_poly.entity_id
_entity_poly.type
_entity_poly.pdbx_seq_one_letter_code
_entity_poly.pdbx_strand_id
1 'polypeptide(L)'
;MLKAAGVPVPRGVVVRDLDFTPAGKLAEPLVLKAFGPGLVHKSDAGAVLLGLRAAELASAADEMRSRLEVEGFLVEEQVPAGVELIMGLVGDPGFGPVLLAGLGGVWTEAMRDTALRLCPISEEDARRMLDSLRGAALLHGDRGRPPVDVDAVVGLLMRLGGPGGLWERLDLGEFELNPVIASPSGVTAVDARHLPAVSRAPLPRGGRADFLPLFEPRAVAVVGASATRPNFGNMFLDFYRAAGVPVVAVHPSAAEVAGVRAVPSLEAAEVDYALVAVPAERCAEVVRQAYGIPYVQVMSGGFGEAGRADLERDLVEAARAAGTRLLGPNCMGVYCPRGRQTFVGGGLGPPGRVALISQSGGLAGEVIKVGERRGLAFSRVVTVGNAADVTPAELLAWLSDDPETTAVGLYLEDPRGGRELFEALRASRVPVVMLVGGRSAQGRRAAVSHTGGMLSDLRVWEAVAAQTGTALVSTQDDLIGVLAFLQAHGSRVAEGEVLVVGPSGGAGVLAADAFDRAGVRLGP
;
A
#
# COMPACT_ATOMS: atom_id res chain seq x y z
N MET A 1 17.29 2.42 -24.86
CA MET A 1 16.89 2.34 -23.43
C MET A 1 17.21 0.98 -22.83
N LEU A 2 16.55 -0.10 -23.26
CA LEU A 2 16.72 -1.46 -22.69
C LEU A 2 18.19 -1.95 -22.66
N LYS A 3 18.89 -1.88 -23.80
CA LYS A 3 20.33 -2.24 -23.87
C LYS A 3 21.20 -1.44 -22.90
N ALA A 4 20.92 -0.14 -22.74
CA ALA A 4 21.66 0.72 -21.81
C ALA A 4 21.35 0.39 -20.35
N ALA A 5 20.16 -0.15 -20.07
CA ALA A 5 19.78 -0.68 -18.76
C ALA A 5 20.26 -2.14 -18.53
N GLY A 6 21.04 -2.71 -19.46
CA GLY A 6 21.55 -4.07 -19.37
C GLY A 6 20.46 -5.14 -19.54
N VAL A 7 19.30 -4.80 -20.08
CA VAL A 7 18.24 -5.76 -20.42
C VAL A 7 18.64 -6.48 -21.72
N PRO A 8 18.78 -7.82 -21.72
CA PRO A 8 19.06 -8.58 -22.93
C PRO A 8 17.90 -8.48 -23.91
N VAL A 9 18.19 -8.07 -25.14
CA VAL A 9 17.23 -7.95 -26.26
C VAL A 9 17.89 -8.55 -27.51
N PRO A 10 17.11 -9.06 -28.48
CA PRO A 10 17.68 -9.59 -29.70
C PRO A 10 18.47 -8.52 -30.47
N ARG A 11 19.40 -8.98 -31.31
CA ARG A 11 20.03 -8.08 -32.30
C ARG A 11 18.97 -7.73 -33.33
N GLY A 12 18.96 -6.47 -33.73
CA GLY A 12 17.99 -5.99 -34.70
C GLY A 12 18.32 -4.63 -35.26
N VAL A 13 17.59 -4.27 -36.30
CA VAL A 13 17.70 -3.03 -37.06
C VAL A 13 16.31 -2.42 -37.25
N VAL A 14 16.24 -1.09 -37.16
CA VAL A 14 15.02 -0.34 -37.46
C VAL A 14 15.06 0.07 -38.94
N VAL A 15 13.98 -0.18 -39.66
CA VAL A 15 13.83 0.09 -41.09
C VAL A 15 12.60 0.98 -41.28
N ARG A 16 12.75 2.16 -41.90
CA ARG A 16 11.64 3.11 -42.16
C ARG A 16 11.42 3.39 -43.64
N ASP A 17 12.47 3.22 -44.43
CA ASP A 17 12.55 3.44 -45.87
C ASP A 17 12.32 2.16 -46.69
N LEU A 18 11.98 1.05 -46.02
CA LEU A 18 11.89 -0.30 -46.58
C LEU A 18 13.23 -0.83 -47.15
N ASP A 19 14.37 -0.21 -46.83
CA ASP A 19 15.67 -0.80 -47.11
C ASP A 19 16.04 -1.83 -46.03
N PHE A 20 15.82 -3.11 -46.35
CA PHE A 20 16.15 -4.23 -45.47
C PHE A 20 17.61 -4.71 -45.57
N THR A 21 18.45 -4.08 -46.40
CA THR A 21 19.87 -4.44 -46.55
C THR A 21 20.62 -4.55 -45.21
N PRO A 22 20.41 -3.66 -44.23
CA PRO A 22 21.06 -3.78 -42.91
C PRO A 22 20.72 -5.08 -42.15
N ALA A 23 19.57 -5.70 -42.43
CA ALA A 23 19.14 -6.95 -41.79
C ALA A 23 19.96 -8.17 -42.25
N GLY A 24 20.68 -8.10 -43.38
CA GLY A 24 21.51 -9.21 -43.88
C GLY A 24 22.68 -9.59 -42.96
N LYS A 25 22.96 -8.83 -41.90
CA LYS A 25 23.97 -9.13 -40.87
C LYS A 25 23.40 -9.84 -39.63
N LEU A 26 22.09 -10.08 -39.62
CA LEU A 26 21.38 -10.77 -38.55
C LEU A 26 21.34 -12.28 -38.84
N ALA A 27 21.34 -13.10 -37.80
CA ALA A 27 21.16 -14.54 -37.92
C ALA A 27 19.69 -14.89 -38.22
N GLU A 28 19.46 -15.72 -39.24
CA GLU A 28 18.14 -16.27 -39.55
C GLU A 28 17.78 -17.44 -38.60
N PRO A 29 16.49 -17.68 -38.30
CA PRO A 29 15.32 -16.95 -38.80
C PRO A 29 15.14 -15.57 -38.15
N LEU A 30 14.44 -14.68 -38.86
CA LEU A 30 14.19 -13.29 -38.49
C LEU A 30 12.73 -13.08 -38.09
N VAL A 31 12.53 -12.03 -37.29
CA VAL A 31 11.22 -11.52 -36.90
C VAL A 31 11.04 -10.11 -37.45
N LEU A 32 9.91 -9.86 -38.10
CA LEU A 32 9.52 -8.54 -38.58
C LEU A 32 8.38 -8.00 -37.72
N LYS A 33 8.59 -6.83 -37.09
CA LYS A 33 7.60 -6.16 -36.23
C LYS A 33 7.29 -4.77 -36.76
N ALA A 34 6.03 -4.49 -37.06
CA ALA A 34 5.59 -3.13 -37.42
C ALA A 34 5.42 -2.25 -36.16
N PHE A 35 5.73 -0.96 -36.28
CA PHE A 35 5.42 0.04 -35.26
C PHE A 35 4.80 1.30 -35.90
N GLY A 36 3.96 1.98 -35.13
CA GLY A 36 3.22 3.17 -35.54
C GLY A 36 2.15 3.56 -34.51
N PRO A 37 1.56 4.76 -34.60
CA PRO A 37 0.52 5.22 -33.69
C PRO A 37 -0.69 4.28 -33.75
N GLY A 38 -1.16 3.81 -32.59
CA GLY A 38 -2.33 2.92 -32.48
C GLY A 38 -2.04 1.41 -32.56
N LEU A 39 -0.82 0.97 -32.88
CA LEU A 39 -0.42 -0.44 -32.87
C LEU A 39 -0.07 -0.90 -31.44
N VAL A 40 -1.09 -1.05 -30.59
CA VAL A 40 -0.94 -1.42 -29.16
C VAL A 40 -0.90 -2.95 -28.96
N HIS A 41 -1.71 -3.72 -29.70
CA HIS A 41 -1.73 -5.19 -29.66
C HIS A 41 -1.13 -5.79 -30.94
N LYS A 42 0.20 -5.65 -31.08
CA LYS A 42 0.93 -5.94 -32.33
C LYS A 42 0.71 -7.37 -32.85
N SER A 43 0.77 -8.39 -31.98
CA SER A 43 0.60 -9.79 -32.40
C SER A 43 -0.82 -10.10 -32.86
N ASP A 44 -1.84 -9.58 -32.17
CA ASP A 44 -3.26 -9.79 -32.52
C ASP A 44 -3.69 -9.03 -33.79
N ALA A 45 -3.01 -7.91 -34.08
CA ALA A 45 -3.20 -7.14 -35.29
C ALA A 45 -2.45 -7.71 -36.52
N GLY A 46 -1.70 -8.80 -36.36
CA GLY A 46 -0.84 -9.34 -37.42
C GLY A 46 0.38 -8.45 -37.74
N ALA A 47 0.77 -7.58 -36.79
CA ALA A 47 1.90 -6.66 -36.90
C ALA A 47 3.24 -7.32 -36.49
N VAL A 48 3.26 -8.64 -36.27
CA VAL A 48 4.46 -9.44 -36.00
C VAL A 48 4.44 -10.68 -36.89
N LEU A 49 5.51 -10.89 -37.67
CA LEU A 49 5.73 -12.12 -38.46
C LEU A 49 7.04 -12.77 -38.01
N LEU A 50 6.98 -14.07 -37.72
CA LEU A 50 8.10 -14.90 -37.25
C LEU A 50 8.60 -15.82 -38.37
N GLY A 51 9.81 -16.35 -38.23
CA GLY A 51 10.32 -17.42 -39.09
C GLY A 51 10.79 -16.96 -40.47
N LEU A 52 11.06 -15.66 -40.65
CA LEU A 52 11.36 -15.09 -41.95
C LEU A 52 12.84 -15.25 -42.31
N ARG A 53 13.13 -15.48 -43.59
CA ARG A 53 14.46 -15.28 -44.16
C ARG A 53 14.61 -13.84 -44.62
N ALA A 54 15.84 -13.34 -44.75
CA ALA A 54 16.11 -11.96 -45.17
C ALA A 54 15.46 -11.64 -46.53
N ALA A 55 15.41 -12.61 -47.44
CA ALA A 55 14.76 -12.49 -48.75
C ALA A 55 13.23 -12.29 -48.69
N GLU A 56 12.59 -12.64 -47.57
CA GLU A 56 11.13 -12.61 -47.40
C GLU A 56 10.64 -11.30 -46.75
N LEU A 57 11.56 -10.49 -46.19
CA LEU A 57 11.23 -9.28 -45.41
C LEU A 57 10.44 -8.24 -46.22
N ALA A 58 10.82 -7.98 -47.47
CA ALA A 58 10.16 -6.97 -48.31
C ALA A 58 8.70 -7.35 -48.59
N SER A 59 8.46 -8.60 -49.00
CA SER A 59 7.11 -9.11 -49.24
C SER A 59 6.26 -9.10 -47.97
N ALA A 60 6.84 -9.50 -46.84
CA ALA A 60 6.16 -9.50 -45.54
C ALA A 60 5.77 -8.07 -45.10
N ALA A 61 6.66 -7.11 -45.32
CA ALA A 61 6.41 -5.70 -45.00
C ALA A 61 5.28 -5.10 -45.86
N ASP A 62 5.26 -5.40 -47.16
CA ASP A 62 4.19 -4.97 -48.07
C ASP A 62 2.83 -5.55 -47.64
N GLU A 63 2.80 -6.84 -47.26
CA GLU A 63 1.59 -7.49 -46.76
C GLU A 63 1.07 -6.83 -45.48
N MET A 64 1.96 -6.47 -44.54
CA MET A 64 1.57 -5.73 -43.33
C MET A 64 1.03 -4.33 -43.67
N ARG A 65 1.72 -3.55 -44.51
CA ARG A 65 1.30 -2.19 -44.90
C ARG A 65 -0.02 -2.14 -45.65
N SER A 66 -0.40 -3.23 -46.33
CA SER A 66 -1.69 -3.32 -47.00
C SER A 66 -2.88 -3.38 -46.03
N ARG A 67 -2.63 -3.74 -44.77
CA ARG A 67 -3.66 -3.95 -43.73
C ARG A 67 -3.53 -2.99 -42.54
N LEU A 68 -2.35 -2.43 -42.32
CA LEU A 68 -2.01 -1.65 -41.13
C LEU A 68 -1.39 -0.31 -41.52
N GLU A 69 -1.66 0.72 -40.72
CA GLU A 69 -0.91 1.97 -40.76
C GLU A 69 0.40 1.79 -39.99
N VAL A 70 1.52 1.86 -40.71
CA VAL A 70 2.86 1.52 -40.19
C VAL A 70 3.82 2.67 -40.47
N GLU A 71 4.51 3.17 -39.43
CA GLU A 71 5.58 4.16 -39.55
C GLU A 71 6.92 3.53 -39.91
N GLY A 72 7.13 2.28 -39.52
CA GLY A 72 8.32 1.51 -39.84
C GLY A 72 8.31 0.11 -39.25
N PHE A 73 9.42 -0.58 -39.45
CA PHE A 73 9.63 -1.96 -39.04
C PHE A 73 10.85 -2.09 -38.15
N LEU A 74 10.78 -3.02 -37.22
CA LEU A 74 11.89 -3.53 -36.44
C LEU A 74 12.14 -4.98 -36.90
N VAL A 75 13.33 -5.23 -37.45
CA VAL A 75 13.78 -6.57 -37.84
C VAL A 75 14.74 -7.09 -36.79
N GLU A 76 14.45 -8.25 -36.23
CA GLU A 76 15.24 -8.86 -35.14
C GLU A 76 15.60 -10.31 -35.43
N GLU A 77 16.69 -10.79 -34.87
CA GLU A 77 16.99 -12.22 -34.78
C GLU A 77 15.90 -12.93 -33.96
N GLN A 78 15.39 -14.04 -34.47
CA GLN A 78 14.39 -14.81 -33.74
C GLN A 78 15.04 -15.54 -32.56
N VAL A 79 14.54 -15.25 -31.36
CA VAL A 79 14.94 -15.95 -30.14
C VAL A 79 14.34 -17.36 -30.15
N PRO A 80 15.12 -18.41 -29.83
CA PRO A 80 14.61 -19.78 -29.71
C PRO A 80 13.45 -19.88 -28.71
N ALA A 81 12.57 -20.86 -28.91
CA ALA A 81 11.46 -21.10 -28.00
C ALA A 81 11.96 -21.41 -26.57
N GLY A 82 11.25 -20.86 -25.58
CA GLY A 82 11.54 -21.04 -24.15
C GLY A 82 10.27 -20.89 -23.32
N VAL A 83 10.43 -20.72 -22.02
CA VAL A 83 9.32 -20.33 -21.13
C VAL A 83 9.09 -18.84 -21.32
N GLU A 84 7.88 -18.46 -21.72
CA GLU A 84 7.49 -17.06 -21.82
C GLU A 84 7.16 -16.53 -20.43
N LEU A 85 7.66 -15.34 -20.12
CA LEU A 85 7.43 -14.58 -18.89
C LEU A 85 6.92 -13.19 -19.25
N ILE A 86 6.22 -12.58 -18.30
CA ILE A 86 5.87 -11.17 -18.30
C ILE A 86 6.58 -10.49 -17.13
N MET A 87 7.22 -9.35 -17.40
CA MET A 87 7.84 -8.54 -16.35
C MET A 87 7.51 -7.08 -16.56
N GLY A 88 7.06 -6.38 -15.53
CA GLY A 88 6.64 -4.99 -15.67
C GLY A 88 6.88 -4.13 -14.45
N LEU A 89 6.87 -2.83 -14.64
CA LEU A 89 6.89 -1.81 -13.60
C LEU A 89 5.63 -0.97 -13.73
N VAL A 90 4.89 -0.80 -12.64
CA VAL A 90 3.68 0.02 -12.60
C VAL A 90 3.86 1.09 -11.53
N GLY A 91 3.48 2.33 -11.84
CA GLY A 91 3.40 3.40 -10.85
C GLY A 91 2.10 3.29 -10.04
N ASP A 92 2.13 2.61 -8.90
CA ASP A 92 0.97 2.56 -8.00
C ASP A 92 0.72 3.94 -7.36
N PRO A 93 -0.55 4.37 -7.26
CA PRO A 93 -0.89 5.66 -6.69
C PRO A 93 -0.49 5.84 -5.22
N GLY A 94 -0.60 4.82 -4.39
CA GLY A 94 -0.22 4.96 -2.98
C GLY A 94 1.21 4.53 -2.68
N PHE A 95 1.62 3.41 -3.28
CA PHE A 95 2.87 2.73 -2.95
C PHE A 95 4.05 3.09 -3.85
N GLY A 96 3.79 3.78 -4.97
CA GLY A 96 4.81 4.14 -5.93
C GLY A 96 5.21 2.95 -6.82
N PRO A 97 6.48 2.81 -7.21
CA PRO A 97 6.92 1.80 -8.16
C PRO A 97 6.71 0.36 -7.66
N VAL A 98 5.95 -0.43 -8.40
CA VAL A 98 5.68 -1.85 -8.15
C VAL A 98 6.20 -2.68 -9.33
N LEU A 99 7.03 -3.69 -9.04
CA LEU A 99 7.47 -4.69 -9.98
C LEU A 99 6.44 -5.83 -10.07
N LEU A 100 6.14 -6.25 -11.29
CA LEU A 100 5.35 -7.41 -11.65
C LEU A 100 6.26 -8.45 -12.30
N ALA A 101 6.10 -9.72 -11.91
CA ALA A 101 6.62 -10.86 -12.63
C ALA A 101 5.52 -11.92 -12.78
N GLY A 102 5.46 -12.59 -13.91
CA GLY A 102 4.50 -13.67 -14.15
C GLY A 102 4.94 -14.57 -15.27
N LEU A 103 4.23 -15.67 -15.44
CA LEU A 103 4.32 -16.47 -16.64
C LEU A 103 3.58 -15.76 -17.80
N GLY A 104 4.11 -15.89 -19.02
CA GLY A 104 3.53 -15.33 -20.25
C GLY A 104 2.65 -16.34 -21.00
N GLY A 105 2.04 -15.87 -22.10
CA GLY A 105 1.20 -16.68 -22.99
C GLY A 105 -0.31 -16.56 -22.73
N VAL A 106 -1.11 -16.89 -23.75
CA VAL A 106 -2.57 -16.63 -23.82
C VAL A 106 -3.35 -17.22 -22.63
N TRP A 107 -3.04 -18.45 -22.24
CA TRP A 107 -3.73 -19.10 -21.11
C TRP A 107 -3.31 -18.51 -19.76
N THR A 108 -2.11 -17.97 -19.67
CA THR A 108 -1.55 -17.43 -18.44
C THR A 108 -2.07 -16.04 -18.13
N GLU A 109 -2.28 -15.21 -19.16
CA GLU A 109 -2.97 -13.92 -19.03
C GLU A 109 -4.41 -14.11 -18.52
N ALA A 110 -5.09 -15.16 -18.99
CA ALA A 110 -6.42 -15.52 -18.50
C ALA A 110 -6.41 -15.98 -17.02
N MET A 111 -5.36 -16.68 -16.59
CA MET A 111 -5.21 -17.18 -15.21
C MET A 111 -4.61 -16.15 -14.24
N ARG A 112 -4.03 -15.05 -14.76
CA ARG A 112 -3.36 -13.98 -14.00
C ARG A 112 -2.28 -14.48 -13.04
N ASP A 113 -1.49 -15.46 -13.47
CA ASP A 113 -0.40 -16.05 -12.67
C ASP A 113 0.78 -15.06 -12.54
N THR A 114 0.67 -14.18 -11.56
CA THR A 114 1.54 -13.01 -11.39
C THR A 114 1.86 -12.78 -9.92
N ALA A 115 3.08 -12.34 -9.65
CA ALA A 115 3.56 -11.88 -8.35
C ALA A 115 3.93 -10.40 -8.44
N LEU A 116 3.61 -9.65 -7.38
CA LEU A 116 3.94 -8.22 -7.25
C LEU A 116 4.90 -7.99 -6.08
N ARG A 117 5.78 -7.00 -6.22
CA ARG A 117 6.65 -6.49 -5.14
C ARG A 117 6.90 -4.99 -5.30
N LEU A 118 7.00 -4.26 -4.20
CA LEU A 118 7.37 -2.85 -4.21
C LEU A 118 8.88 -2.72 -4.43
N CYS A 119 9.29 -1.77 -5.27
CA CYS A 119 10.70 -1.49 -5.51
C CYS A 119 11.32 -0.63 -4.38
N PRO A 120 12.62 -0.74 -4.07
CA PRO A 120 13.53 -1.72 -4.62
C PRO A 120 13.26 -3.11 -4.04
N ILE A 121 13.31 -4.13 -4.91
CA ILE A 121 13.25 -5.53 -4.49
C ILE A 121 14.64 -6.06 -4.13
N SER A 122 14.70 -7.08 -3.28
CA SER A 122 15.90 -7.88 -3.04
C SER A 122 15.98 -9.09 -3.98
N GLU A 123 17.14 -9.74 -4.03
CA GLU A 123 17.28 -11.01 -4.76
C GLU A 123 16.37 -12.11 -4.18
N GLU A 124 16.21 -12.12 -2.86
CA GLU A 124 15.31 -13.03 -2.16
C GLU A 124 13.83 -12.76 -2.54
N ASP A 125 13.45 -11.48 -2.69
CA ASP A 125 12.13 -11.12 -3.21
C ASP A 125 11.93 -11.63 -4.64
N ALA A 126 12.92 -11.45 -5.52
CA ALA A 126 12.86 -11.93 -6.90
C ALA A 126 12.66 -13.45 -6.97
N ARG A 127 13.42 -14.22 -6.18
CA ARG A 127 13.28 -15.67 -6.10
C ARG A 127 11.90 -16.07 -5.57
N ARG A 128 11.46 -15.47 -4.45
CA ARG A 128 10.12 -15.71 -3.90
C ARG A 128 8.99 -15.32 -4.86
N MET A 129 9.16 -14.29 -5.69
CA MET A 129 8.18 -13.95 -6.72
C MET A 129 8.02 -15.11 -7.71
N LEU A 130 9.12 -15.66 -8.21
CA LEU A 130 9.12 -16.78 -9.16
C LEU A 130 8.56 -18.06 -8.55
N ASP A 131 8.96 -18.39 -7.32
CA ASP A 131 8.50 -19.59 -6.60
C ASP A 131 7.01 -19.52 -6.25
N SER A 132 6.45 -18.31 -6.09
CA SER A 132 5.03 -18.11 -5.78
C SER A 132 4.09 -18.24 -6.99
N LEU A 133 4.64 -18.35 -8.21
CA LEU A 133 3.85 -18.56 -9.41
C LEU A 133 3.23 -19.96 -9.38
N ARG A 134 1.95 -20.08 -9.75
CA ARG A 134 1.24 -21.37 -9.81
C ARG A 134 1.92 -22.32 -10.80
N GLY A 135 2.50 -21.79 -11.87
CA GLY A 135 3.27 -22.54 -12.84
C GLY A 135 4.80 -22.54 -12.59
N ALA A 136 5.29 -22.24 -11.38
CA ALA A 136 6.72 -22.20 -11.07
C ALA A 136 7.49 -23.47 -11.51
N ALA A 137 6.83 -24.63 -11.51
CA ALA A 137 7.40 -25.89 -12.02
C ALA A 137 7.94 -25.79 -13.46
N LEU A 138 7.36 -24.94 -14.32
CA LEU A 138 7.85 -24.71 -15.69
C LEU A 138 9.26 -24.11 -15.72
N LEU A 139 9.65 -23.38 -14.68
CA LEU A 139 11.00 -22.80 -14.56
C LEU A 139 12.03 -23.87 -14.19
N HIS A 140 11.63 -24.91 -13.47
CA HIS A 140 12.51 -26.00 -13.03
C HIS A 140 12.57 -27.19 -14.01
N GLY A 141 11.84 -27.08 -15.13
CA GLY A 141 11.74 -28.12 -16.16
C GLY A 141 10.52 -29.02 -15.96
N ASP A 142 9.88 -29.39 -17.06
CA ASP A 142 8.76 -30.34 -17.10
C ASP A 142 8.79 -31.15 -18.41
N ARG A 143 8.37 -32.42 -18.36
CA ARG A 143 8.17 -33.32 -19.52
C ARG A 143 9.31 -33.26 -20.57
N GLY A 144 10.56 -33.36 -20.13
CA GLY A 144 11.73 -33.39 -21.02
C GLY A 144 12.25 -32.02 -21.48
N ARG A 145 11.66 -30.91 -21.01
CA ARG A 145 12.25 -29.58 -21.17
C ARG A 145 13.28 -29.33 -20.05
N PRO A 146 14.50 -28.84 -20.39
CA PRO A 146 15.48 -28.47 -19.38
C PRO A 146 14.99 -27.28 -18.54
N PRO A 147 15.47 -27.13 -17.29
CA PRO A 147 15.20 -25.95 -16.47
C PRO A 147 15.71 -24.68 -17.16
N VAL A 148 15.04 -23.56 -16.90
CA VAL A 148 15.53 -22.24 -17.34
C VAL A 148 16.69 -21.79 -16.46
N ASP A 149 17.49 -20.86 -16.95
CA ASP A 149 18.46 -20.14 -16.13
C ASP A 149 17.72 -19.16 -15.19
N VAL A 150 17.32 -19.66 -14.02
CA VAL A 150 16.59 -18.88 -13.00
C VAL A 150 17.42 -17.69 -12.51
N ASP A 151 18.74 -17.81 -12.45
CA ASP A 151 19.61 -16.71 -12.00
C ASP A 151 19.63 -15.58 -13.04
N ALA A 152 19.55 -15.89 -14.34
CA ALA A 152 19.37 -14.88 -15.37
C ALA A 152 18.00 -14.18 -15.28
N VAL A 153 16.92 -14.92 -14.95
CA VAL A 153 15.58 -14.35 -14.69
C VAL A 153 15.63 -13.39 -13.50
N VAL A 154 16.19 -13.83 -12.37
CA VAL A 154 16.40 -13.01 -11.17
C VAL A 154 17.25 -11.78 -11.48
N GLY A 155 18.33 -11.95 -12.23
CA GLY A 155 19.18 -10.85 -12.66
C GLY A 155 18.44 -9.81 -13.51
N LEU A 156 17.48 -10.21 -14.34
CA LEU A 156 16.63 -9.28 -15.08
C LEU A 156 15.66 -8.54 -14.15
N LEU A 157 14.99 -9.25 -13.24
CA LEU A 157 14.11 -8.63 -12.23
C LEU A 157 14.86 -7.58 -11.39
N MET A 158 16.09 -7.87 -10.98
CA MET A 158 16.94 -6.92 -10.24
C MET A 158 17.34 -5.70 -11.08
N ARG A 159 17.59 -5.86 -12.39
CA ARG A 159 17.84 -4.71 -13.28
C ARG A 159 16.60 -3.83 -13.46
N LEU A 160 15.40 -4.40 -13.35
CA LEU A 160 14.15 -3.66 -13.44
C LEU A 160 13.81 -2.97 -12.12
N GLY A 161 13.70 -3.75 -11.04
CA GLY A 161 13.13 -3.32 -9.76
C GLY A 161 14.10 -3.33 -8.58
N GLY A 162 15.37 -3.70 -8.74
CA GLY A 162 16.36 -3.67 -7.65
C GLY A 162 16.95 -2.26 -7.42
N PRO A 163 17.84 -2.09 -6.43
CA PRO A 163 18.56 -0.83 -6.21
C PRO A 163 19.35 -0.40 -7.47
N GLY A 164 19.20 0.86 -7.91
CA GLY A 164 19.81 1.34 -9.16
C GLY A 164 19.16 0.79 -10.43
N GLY A 165 17.99 0.16 -10.29
CA GLY A 165 17.24 -0.45 -11.38
C GLY A 165 16.63 0.56 -12.35
N LEU A 166 15.95 0.03 -13.37
CA LEU A 166 15.27 0.84 -14.38
C LEU A 166 14.17 1.72 -13.78
N TRP A 167 13.52 1.27 -12.71
CA TRP A 167 12.45 2.00 -12.02
C TRP A 167 12.85 3.41 -11.54
N GLU A 168 14.11 3.64 -11.20
CA GLU A 168 14.61 4.96 -10.77
C GLU A 168 14.78 5.94 -11.93
N ARG A 169 14.85 5.43 -13.16
CA ARG A 169 15.18 6.21 -14.37
C ARG A 169 13.97 6.45 -15.28
N LEU A 170 12.82 5.85 -14.96
CA LEU A 170 11.60 5.97 -15.75
C LEU A 170 10.63 6.95 -15.08
N ASP A 171 9.96 7.74 -15.90
CA ASP A 171 8.72 8.42 -15.49
C ASP A 171 7.59 7.38 -15.52
N LEU A 172 7.46 6.64 -14.42
CA LEU A 172 6.69 5.40 -14.36
C LEU A 172 5.17 5.64 -14.37
N GLY A 173 4.57 5.51 -15.56
CA GLY A 173 3.16 5.15 -15.69
C GLY A 173 3.04 3.62 -15.68
N GLU A 174 3.43 3.02 -16.80
CA GLU A 174 3.46 1.57 -17.00
C GLU A 174 4.65 1.21 -17.90
N PHE A 175 5.41 0.20 -17.53
CA PHE A 175 6.47 -0.37 -18.33
C PHE A 175 6.32 -1.89 -18.32
N GLU A 176 6.43 -2.52 -19.48
CA GLU A 176 6.20 -3.96 -19.61
C GLU A 176 7.19 -4.57 -20.60
N LEU A 177 7.69 -5.75 -20.26
CA LEU A 177 8.39 -6.68 -21.12
C LEU A 177 7.49 -7.90 -21.30
N ASN A 178 6.87 -8.03 -22.47
CA ASN A 178 5.92 -9.10 -22.76
C ASN A 178 5.99 -9.53 -24.24
N PRO A 179 6.55 -10.70 -24.58
CA PRO A 179 7.17 -11.67 -23.67
C PRO A 179 8.65 -11.38 -23.37
N VAL A 180 9.09 -11.92 -22.24
CA VAL A 180 10.49 -12.26 -21.93
C VAL A 180 10.64 -13.77 -22.10
N ILE A 181 11.54 -14.21 -22.97
CA ILE A 181 11.80 -15.63 -23.19
C ILE A 181 12.93 -16.09 -22.27
N ALA A 182 12.65 -17.06 -21.41
CA ALA A 182 13.61 -17.71 -20.52
C ALA A 182 13.94 -19.12 -21.01
N SER A 183 15.23 -19.46 -20.99
CA SER A 183 15.76 -20.72 -21.50
C SER A 183 16.99 -21.15 -20.67
N PRO A 184 17.55 -22.35 -20.87
CA PRO A 184 18.78 -22.75 -20.20
C PRO A 184 20.01 -21.87 -20.52
N SER A 185 19.96 -21.12 -21.63
CA SER A 185 21.05 -20.22 -22.04
C SER A 185 20.85 -18.76 -21.58
N GLY A 186 19.81 -18.49 -20.79
CA GLY A 186 19.53 -17.17 -20.23
C GLY A 186 18.15 -16.64 -20.58
N VAL A 187 17.99 -15.32 -20.47
CA VAL A 187 16.73 -14.59 -20.71
C VAL A 187 16.89 -13.55 -21.80
N THR A 188 15.84 -13.32 -22.60
CA THR A 188 15.79 -12.26 -23.61
C THR A 188 14.41 -11.62 -23.65
N ALA A 189 14.35 -10.30 -23.49
CA ALA A 189 13.13 -9.54 -23.70
C ALA A 189 12.90 -9.35 -25.20
N VAL A 190 11.78 -9.87 -25.71
CA VAL A 190 11.49 -9.82 -27.15
C VAL A 190 10.48 -8.72 -27.51
N ASP A 191 9.70 -8.22 -26.58
CA ASP A 191 8.96 -6.97 -26.80
C ASP A 191 8.98 -6.11 -25.54
N ALA A 192 8.74 -4.82 -25.72
CA ALA A 192 8.64 -3.88 -24.64
C ALA A 192 7.65 -2.77 -24.96
N ARG A 193 6.94 -2.36 -23.92
CA ARG A 193 6.00 -1.23 -23.94
C ARG A 193 6.33 -0.28 -22.79
N HIS A 194 6.21 1.02 -23.05
CA HIS A 194 6.38 2.05 -22.04
C HIS A 194 5.32 3.13 -22.24
N LEU A 195 4.53 3.36 -21.20
CA LEU A 195 3.60 4.47 -21.06
C LEU A 195 4.14 5.37 -19.94
N PRO A 196 4.59 6.61 -20.27
CA PRO A 196 5.07 7.53 -19.25
C PRO A 196 3.93 7.98 -18.33
N ALA A 197 4.28 8.30 -17.08
CA ALA A 197 3.33 8.82 -16.11
C ALA A 197 2.86 10.24 -16.48
N VAL A 198 1.72 10.65 -15.92
CA VAL A 198 1.37 12.07 -15.81
C VAL A 198 1.91 12.53 -14.45
N SER A 199 2.82 13.51 -14.47
CA SER A 199 3.54 14.09 -13.32
C SER A 199 2.76 14.03 -11.99
N ARG A 200 3.43 13.54 -10.93
CA ARG A 200 2.83 13.39 -9.59
C ARG A 200 3.55 14.27 -8.57
N ALA A 201 2.78 14.88 -7.69
CA ALA A 201 3.31 15.66 -6.58
C ALA A 201 4.04 14.74 -5.58
N PRO A 202 5.20 15.14 -5.04
CA PRO A 202 5.86 14.41 -3.96
C PRO A 202 4.97 14.39 -2.70
N LEU A 203 4.96 13.26 -1.99
CA LEU A 203 4.38 13.21 -0.66
C LEU A 203 5.27 13.98 0.34
N PRO A 204 4.69 14.83 1.21
CA PRO A 204 5.47 15.53 2.21
C PRO A 204 6.06 14.55 3.23
N ARG A 205 7.34 14.68 3.53
CA ARG A 205 8.01 13.91 4.60
C ARG A 205 7.75 14.58 5.96
N GLY A 206 7.08 13.88 6.86
CA GLY A 206 6.98 14.28 8.27
C GLY A 206 8.29 14.01 9.03
N GLY A 207 8.67 14.90 9.94
CA GLY A 207 9.75 14.66 10.91
C GLY A 207 9.30 13.71 12.02
N ARG A 208 10.24 13.23 12.86
CA ARG A 208 9.90 12.43 14.06
C ARG A 208 9.05 13.28 15.03
N ALA A 209 7.75 13.03 15.05
CA ALA A 209 6.81 13.68 15.96
C ALA A 209 6.73 12.92 17.29
N ASP A 210 6.53 13.65 18.38
CA ASP A 210 6.17 13.07 19.67
C ASP A 210 4.64 13.00 19.78
N PHE A 211 4.09 11.78 19.68
CA PHE A 211 2.65 11.54 19.78
C PHE A 211 2.16 11.35 21.23
N LEU A 212 3.01 11.45 22.25
CA LEU A 212 2.53 11.27 23.63
C LEU A 212 1.41 12.26 24.00
N PRO A 213 1.49 13.57 23.69
CA PRO A 213 0.40 14.51 23.95
C PRO A 213 -0.88 14.18 23.17
N LEU A 214 -0.78 13.49 22.03
CA LEU A 214 -1.94 12.99 21.28
C LEU A 214 -2.66 11.88 22.04
N PHE A 215 -1.97 11.06 22.84
CA PHE A 215 -2.57 9.91 23.55
C PHE A 215 -2.89 10.20 25.02
N GLU A 216 -2.04 10.98 25.68
CA GLU A 216 -2.07 11.28 27.11
C GLU A 216 -2.09 12.80 27.37
N PRO A 217 -3.12 13.53 26.90
CA PRO A 217 -3.21 14.96 27.11
C PRO A 217 -3.43 15.28 28.59
N ARG A 218 -2.87 16.41 29.04
CA ARG A 218 -3.10 16.96 30.38
C ARG A 218 -4.49 17.56 30.50
N ALA A 219 -4.98 18.21 29.44
CA ALA A 219 -6.31 18.80 29.38
C ALA A 219 -6.82 18.89 27.94
N VAL A 220 -8.14 18.81 27.76
CA VAL A 220 -8.80 18.79 26.45
C VAL A 220 -9.72 20.00 26.29
N ALA A 221 -9.63 20.68 25.15
CA ALA A 221 -10.65 21.64 24.72
C ALA A 221 -11.65 20.99 23.75
N VAL A 222 -12.94 21.28 23.89
CA VAL A 222 -13.97 20.86 22.94
C VAL A 222 -14.63 22.07 22.29
N VAL A 223 -14.44 22.22 20.99
CA VAL A 223 -15.05 23.25 20.16
C VAL A 223 -16.26 22.68 19.43
N GLY A 224 -17.38 23.42 19.42
CA GLY A 224 -18.59 23.03 18.70
C GLY A 224 -19.67 22.37 19.55
N ALA A 225 -19.46 22.23 20.87
CA ALA A 225 -20.51 21.85 21.80
C ALA A 225 -21.58 22.96 21.88
N SER A 226 -22.85 22.55 21.95
CA SER A 226 -24.00 23.46 21.92
C SER A 226 -24.57 23.68 23.32
N ALA A 227 -24.87 24.94 23.65
CA ALA A 227 -25.50 25.30 24.92
C ALA A 227 -27.03 25.03 24.97
N THR A 228 -27.66 24.77 23.83
CA THR A 228 -29.14 24.67 23.73
C THR A 228 -29.64 23.29 23.28
N ARG A 229 -29.00 22.70 22.27
CA ARG A 229 -29.36 21.38 21.73
C ARG A 229 -28.15 20.46 21.69
N PRO A 230 -28.19 19.28 22.34
CA PRO A 230 -27.08 18.34 22.31
C PRO A 230 -26.65 17.96 20.89
N ASN A 231 -25.34 17.92 20.67
CA ASN A 231 -24.71 17.50 19.43
C ASN A 231 -23.46 16.65 19.71
N PHE A 232 -22.65 16.36 18.69
CA PHE A 232 -21.41 15.61 18.85
C PHE A 232 -20.41 16.25 19.83
N GLY A 233 -20.28 17.58 19.85
CA GLY A 233 -19.44 18.26 20.83
C GLY A 233 -19.91 18.00 22.27
N ASN A 234 -21.22 18.03 22.53
CA ASN A 234 -21.78 17.67 23.84
C ASN A 234 -21.47 16.21 24.21
N MET A 235 -21.60 15.28 23.25
CA MET A 235 -21.29 13.87 23.46
C MET A 235 -19.82 13.67 23.88
N PHE A 236 -18.87 14.36 23.24
CA PHE A 236 -17.45 14.28 23.62
C PHE A 236 -17.16 14.93 24.98
N LEU A 237 -17.83 16.03 25.34
CA LEU A 237 -17.75 16.58 26.69
C LEU A 237 -18.13 15.52 27.73
N ASP A 238 -19.22 14.79 27.51
CA ASP A 238 -19.66 13.73 28.42
C ASP A 238 -18.65 12.57 28.49
N PHE A 239 -18.09 12.17 27.35
CA PHE A 239 -17.07 11.12 27.30
C PHE A 239 -15.81 11.50 28.07
N TYR A 240 -15.28 12.71 27.86
CA TYR A 240 -14.08 13.19 28.56
C TYR A 240 -14.32 13.37 30.06
N ARG A 241 -15.48 13.87 30.46
CA ARG A 241 -15.87 13.94 31.87
C ARG A 241 -15.93 12.56 32.52
N ALA A 242 -16.53 11.58 31.84
CA ALA A 242 -16.64 10.21 32.33
C ALA A 242 -15.27 9.51 32.43
N ALA A 243 -14.36 9.81 31.50
CA ALA A 243 -12.97 9.34 31.54
C ALA A 243 -12.11 10.04 32.59
N GLY A 244 -12.56 11.19 33.11
CA GLY A 244 -11.86 11.95 34.14
C GLY A 244 -10.64 12.72 33.63
N VAL A 245 -10.59 13.06 32.34
CA VAL A 245 -9.60 14.01 31.81
C VAL A 245 -10.10 15.45 32.05
N PRO A 246 -9.24 16.38 32.49
CA PRO A 246 -9.61 17.79 32.58
C PRO A 246 -10.11 18.30 31.22
N VAL A 247 -11.30 18.89 31.19
CA VAL A 247 -11.95 19.32 29.95
C VAL A 247 -12.51 20.74 30.08
N VAL A 248 -12.39 21.52 29.01
CA VAL A 248 -12.96 22.86 28.87
C VAL A 248 -13.76 22.94 27.56
N ALA A 249 -14.91 23.59 27.59
CA ALA A 249 -15.67 23.89 26.38
C ALA A 249 -15.17 25.18 25.74
N VAL A 250 -15.20 25.28 24.42
CA VAL A 250 -14.95 26.54 23.70
C VAL A 250 -16.27 27.00 23.10
N HIS A 251 -16.79 28.11 23.62
CA HIS A 251 -18.08 28.68 23.22
C HIS A 251 -18.02 30.22 23.23
N PRO A 252 -18.50 30.90 22.18
CA PRO A 252 -18.29 32.35 22.02
C PRO A 252 -18.91 33.22 23.12
N SER A 253 -19.99 32.75 23.75
CA SER A 253 -20.79 33.56 24.69
C SER A 253 -21.24 32.86 25.98
N ALA A 254 -21.11 31.54 26.08
CA ALA A 254 -21.63 30.80 27.23
C ALA A 254 -20.51 30.68 28.25
N ALA A 255 -20.83 30.83 29.54
CA ALA A 255 -19.87 30.59 30.62
C ALA A 255 -19.72 29.09 30.94
N GLU A 256 -20.71 28.28 30.56
CA GLU A 256 -20.75 26.84 30.79
C GLU A 256 -21.54 26.15 29.67
N VAL A 257 -21.10 24.96 29.27
CA VAL A 257 -21.81 24.08 28.33
C VAL A 257 -21.82 22.67 28.89
N ALA A 258 -23.00 22.06 29.04
CA ALA A 258 -23.16 20.70 29.57
C ALA A 258 -22.42 20.45 30.90
N GLY A 259 -22.45 21.40 31.84
CA GLY A 259 -21.77 21.27 33.13
C GLY A 259 -20.24 21.45 33.08
N VAL A 260 -19.70 21.91 31.95
CA VAL A 260 -18.26 22.16 31.75
C VAL A 260 -18.03 23.64 31.55
N ARG A 261 -17.05 24.21 32.27
CA ARG A 261 -16.62 25.61 32.11
C ARG A 261 -16.31 25.88 30.65
N ALA A 262 -16.78 27.02 30.14
CA ALA A 262 -16.52 27.45 28.77
C ALA A 262 -15.60 28.68 28.72
N VAL A 263 -14.75 28.72 27.69
CA VAL A 263 -13.87 29.85 27.33
C VAL A 263 -14.21 30.35 25.91
N PRO A 264 -13.94 31.63 25.59
CA PRO A 264 -14.45 32.23 24.35
C PRO A 264 -13.75 31.78 23.06
N SER A 265 -12.51 31.29 23.15
CA SER A 265 -11.68 30.87 22.01
C SER A 265 -10.71 29.76 22.43
N LEU A 266 -10.08 29.10 21.45
CA LEU A 266 -9.01 28.14 21.71
C LEU A 266 -7.76 28.81 22.31
N GLU A 267 -7.46 30.05 21.92
CA GLU A 267 -6.35 30.83 22.48
C GLU A 267 -6.47 31.04 24.00
N ALA A 268 -7.71 31.11 24.51
CA ALA A 268 -7.99 31.26 25.93
C ALA A 268 -8.03 29.92 26.70
N ALA A 269 -7.84 28.80 26.00
CA ALA A 269 -7.86 27.46 26.59
C ALA A 269 -6.45 27.03 27.01
N GLU A 270 -6.25 26.74 28.30
CA GLU A 270 -5.01 26.15 28.80
C GLU A 270 -5.03 24.63 28.64
N VAL A 271 -4.81 24.16 27.41
CA VAL A 271 -4.90 22.74 27.01
C VAL A 271 -3.74 22.33 26.12
N ASP A 272 -3.50 21.03 26.00
CA ASP A 272 -2.52 20.44 25.07
C ASP A 272 -3.17 19.57 23.99
N TYR A 273 -4.51 19.49 23.97
CA TYR A 273 -5.29 18.83 22.94
C TYR A 273 -6.62 19.54 22.70
N ALA A 274 -7.04 19.66 21.44
CA ALA A 274 -8.33 20.24 21.09
C ALA A 274 -9.12 19.37 20.11
N LEU A 275 -10.40 19.12 20.42
CA LEU A 275 -11.37 18.48 19.54
C LEU A 275 -12.26 19.54 18.88
N VAL A 276 -12.31 19.53 17.56
CA VAL A 276 -13.08 20.46 16.74
C VAL A 276 -14.25 19.74 16.05
N ALA A 277 -15.47 20.08 16.48
CA ALA A 277 -16.74 19.52 16.04
C ALA A 277 -17.67 20.58 15.41
N VAL A 278 -17.14 21.37 14.49
CA VAL A 278 -17.88 22.41 13.75
C VAL A 278 -17.98 22.05 12.25
N PRO A 279 -18.93 22.61 11.47
CA PRO A 279 -18.98 22.38 10.02
C PRO A 279 -17.62 22.60 9.32
N ALA A 280 -17.36 21.83 8.26
CA ALA A 280 -16.07 21.77 7.57
C ALA A 280 -15.53 23.16 7.21
N GLU A 281 -16.41 24.04 6.73
CA GLU A 281 -16.08 25.41 6.28
C GLU A 281 -15.53 26.30 7.42
N ARG A 282 -15.84 25.97 8.68
CA ARG A 282 -15.38 26.73 9.85
C ARG A 282 -14.16 26.10 10.52
N CYS A 283 -13.79 24.88 10.15
CA CYS A 283 -12.70 24.17 10.83
C CYS A 283 -11.38 24.93 10.69
N ALA A 284 -11.02 25.38 9.49
CA ALA A 284 -9.75 26.11 9.27
C ALA A 284 -9.66 27.40 10.10
N GLU A 285 -10.76 28.15 10.26
CA GLU A 285 -10.80 29.34 11.13
C GLU A 285 -10.52 28.99 12.59
N VAL A 286 -11.15 27.93 13.11
CA VAL A 286 -10.95 27.46 14.48
C VAL A 286 -9.51 26.95 14.67
N VAL A 287 -8.99 26.14 13.75
CA VAL A 287 -7.64 25.55 13.88
C VAL A 287 -6.54 26.62 13.91
N ARG A 288 -6.72 27.76 13.22
CA ARG A 288 -5.76 28.89 13.29
C ARG A 288 -5.58 29.45 14.71
N GLN A 289 -6.53 29.24 15.62
CA GLN A 289 -6.48 29.71 17.01
C GLN A 289 -5.74 28.75 17.94
N ALA A 290 -5.26 27.61 17.45
CA ALA A 290 -4.67 26.55 18.26
C ALA A 290 -3.17 26.76 18.59
N TYR A 291 -2.69 28.01 18.63
CA TYR A 291 -1.29 28.30 18.94
C TYR A 291 -0.90 27.72 20.30
N GLY A 292 0.21 26.99 20.33
CA GLY A 292 0.70 26.35 21.56
C GLY A 292 -0.05 25.08 21.98
N ILE A 293 -1.06 24.65 21.22
CA ILE A 293 -1.72 23.35 21.38
C ILE A 293 -1.00 22.36 20.45
N PRO A 294 -0.36 21.30 20.96
CA PRO A 294 0.37 20.33 20.14
C PRO A 294 -0.48 19.60 19.10
N TYR A 295 -1.71 19.23 19.46
CA TYR A 295 -2.59 18.44 18.61
C TYR A 295 -4.02 18.98 18.56
N VAL A 296 -4.55 19.07 17.34
CA VAL A 296 -5.96 19.35 17.06
C VAL A 296 -6.56 18.16 16.32
N GLN A 297 -7.65 17.62 16.84
CA GLN A 297 -8.51 16.68 16.14
C GLN A 297 -9.65 17.42 15.44
N VAL A 298 -9.83 17.18 14.15
CA VAL A 298 -11.04 17.58 13.44
C VAL A 298 -11.91 16.36 13.19
N MET A 299 -13.07 16.32 13.84
CA MET A 299 -13.98 15.17 13.70
C MET A 299 -14.91 15.28 12.50
N SER A 300 -15.14 16.49 12.02
CA SER A 300 -16.09 16.75 10.94
C SER A 300 -15.63 16.16 9.61
N GLY A 301 -16.58 15.59 8.87
CA GLY A 301 -16.43 15.31 7.44
C GLY A 301 -16.87 16.50 6.58
N GLY A 302 -16.78 16.33 5.26
CA GLY A 302 -17.06 17.35 4.25
C GLY A 302 -15.81 17.88 3.52
N PHE A 303 -14.69 17.15 3.56
CA PHE A 303 -13.40 17.57 3.01
C PHE A 303 -13.07 16.83 1.70
N GLY A 304 -11.84 16.31 1.55
CA GLY A 304 -11.40 15.60 0.34
C GLY A 304 -12.31 14.42 -0.04
N GLU A 305 -12.81 13.69 0.95
CA GLU A 305 -13.76 12.58 0.78
C GLU A 305 -15.10 13.00 0.19
N ALA A 306 -15.49 14.28 0.37
CA ALA A 306 -16.70 14.88 -0.19
C ALA A 306 -16.43 15.69 -1.47
N GLY A 307 -15.22 15.57 -2.05
CA GLY A 307 -14.80 16.32 -3.23
C GLY A 307 -14.40 17.77 -2.96
N ARG A 308 -14.22 18.16 -1.69
CA ARG A 308 -13.81 19.51 -1.25
C ARG A 308 -12.35 19.53 -0.81
N ALA A 309 -11.46 19.13 -1.72
CA ALA A 309 -10.02 19.14 -1.51
C ALA A 309 -9.46 20.55 -1.24
N ASP A 310 -10.19 21.61 -1.64
CA ASP A 310 -9.90 23.00 -1.25
C ASP A 310 -9.97 23.21 0.26
N LEU A 311 -11.06 22.78 0.91
CA LEU A 311 -11.21 22.92 2.36
C LEU A 311 -10.17 22.10 3.13
N GLU A 312 -9.80 20.92 2.61
CA GLU A 312 -8.78 20.08 3.23
C GLU A 312 -7.40 20.75 3.20
N ARG A 313 -7.03 21.36 2.06
CA ARG A 313 -5.78 22.13 1.95
C ARG A 313 -5.78 23.32 2.88
N ASP A 314 -6.86 24.10 2.92
CA ASP A 314 -6.99 25.25 3.81
C ASP A 314 -6.88 24.84 5.29
N LEU A 315 -7.40 23.67 5.65
CA LEU A 315 -7.30 23.12 7.00
C LEU A 315 -5.86 22.73 7.37
N VAL A 316 -5.15 22.06 6.46
CA VAL A 316 -3.73 21.71 6.66
C VAL A 316 -2.86 22.97 6.76
N GLU A 317 -3.12 23.98 5.92
CA GLU A 317 -2.43 25.27 5.99
C GLU A 317 -2.70 26.00 7.31
N ALA A 318 -3.94 25.96 7.82
CA ALA A 318 -4.29 26.49 9.13
C ALA A 318 -3.53 25.79 10.27
N ALA A 319 -3.44 24.46 10.25
CA ALA A 319 -2.70 23.69 11.25
C ALA A 319 -1.21 24.07 11.24
N ARG A 320 -0.60 24.15 10.05
CA ARG A 320 0.79 24.58 9.87
C ARG A 320 1.03 26.00 10.39
N ALA A 321 0.14 26.94 10.08
CA ALA A 321 0.25 28.32 10.53
C ALA A 321 0.17 28.44 12.06
N ALA A 322 -0.67 27.64 12.71
CA ALA A 322 -0.79 27.59 14.17
C ALA A 322 0.35 26.83 14.86
N GLY A 323 1.18 26.07 14.11
CA GLY A 323 2.22 25.22 14.67
C GLY A 323 1.70 23.98 15.39
N THR A 324 0.45 23.58 15.14
CA THR A 324 -0.17 22.36 15.66
C THR A 324 -0.09 21.23 14.65
N ARG A 325 -0.13 19.98 15.13
CA ARG A 325 -0.42 18.81 14.29
C ARG A 325 -1.93 18.57 14.20
N LEU A 326 -2.38 18.01 13.08
CA LEU A 326 -3.79 17.74 12.80
C LEU A 326 -4.06 16.23 12.72
N LEU A 327 -4.92 15.73 13.61
CA LEU A 327 -5.54 14.40 13.49
C LEU A 327 -6.86 14.54 12.71
N GLY A 328 -7.00 13.78 11.63
CA GLY A 328 -8.15 13.85 10.73
C GLY A 328 -7.87 14.63 9.44
N PRO A 329 -8.87 15.34 8.87
CA PRO A 329 -10.25 15.46 9.33
C PRO A 329 -11.03 14.14 9.21
N ASN A 330 -12.35 14.19 9.48
CA ASN A 330 -13.25 13.04 9.36
C ASN A 330 -12.84 11.84 10.22
N CYS A 331 -12.53 12.09 11.50
CA CYS A 331 -12.05 11.06 12.42
C CYS A 331 -12.78 11.11 13.77
N MET A 332 -12.84 9.98 14.48
CA MET A 332 -13.46 9.92 15.81
C MET A 332 -12.50 10.29 16.94
N GLY A 333 -11.19 10.08 16.75
CA GLY A 333 -10.16 10.50 17.68
C GLY A 333 -9.34 9.34 18.25
N VAL A 334 -9.06 9.44 19.54
CA VAL A 334 -8.17 8.53 20.24
C VAL A 334 -8.89 7.83 21.40
N TYR A 335 -8.58 6.55 21.59
CA TYR A 335 -8.95 5.78 22.77
C TYR A 335 -7.68 5.26 23.43
N CYS A 336 -7.37 5.80 24.60
CA CYS A 336 -6.20 5.45 25.40
C CYS A 336 -6.59 5.42 26.88
N PRO A 337 -6.77 4.22 27.46
CA PRO A 337 -7.12 4.07 28.87
C PRO A 337 -6.16 4.80 29.82
N ARG A 338 -4.84 4.72 29.58
CA ARG A 338 -3.83 5.40 30.41
C ARG A 338 -3.94 6.92 30.34
N GLY A 339 -4.12 7.45 29.13
CA GLY A 339 -4.25 8.87 28.86
C GLY A 339 -5.60 9.47 29.21
N ARG A 340 -6.56 8.65 29.68
CA ARG A 340 -7.95 9.05 29.94
C ARG A 340 -8.64 9.68 28.72
N GLN A 341 -8.26 9.24 27.52
CA GLN A 341 -8.77 9.77 26.28
C GLN A 341 -9.70 8.76 25.62
N THR A 342 -10.83 9.23 25.06
CA THR A 342 -11.82 8.35 24.48
C THR A 342 -12.69 9.05 23.43
N PHE A 343 -13.09 8.28 22.41
CA PHE A 343 -14.17 8.61 21.49
C PHE A 343 -15.35 7.62 21.58
N VAL A 344 -15.31 6.70 22.55
CA VAL A 344 -16.35 5.73 22.82
C VAL A 344 -17.00 5.97 24.19
N GLY A 345 -18.32 5.84 24.25
CA GLY A 345 -19.06 5.88 25.51
C GLY A 345 -18.99 4.54 26.25
N GLY A 346 -19.30 4.56 27.56
CA GLY A 346 -19.35 3.36 28.41
C GLY A 346 -18.19 3.19 29.38
N GLY A 347 -17.28 4.17 29.46
CA GLY A 347 -16.08 4.13 30.30
C GLY A 347 -14.87 3.55 29.56
N LEU A 348 -13.70 3.69 30.17
CA LEU A 348 -12.44 3.14 29.66
C LEU A 348 -12.27 1.71 30.20
N GLY A 349 -11.85 0.80 29.32
CA GLY A 349 -11.35 -0.52 29.67
C GLY A 349 -10.00 -0.46 30.39
N PRO A 350 -9.46 -1.61 30.83
CA PRO A 350 -8.14 -1.65 31.47
C PRO A 350 -7.04 -1.27 30.46
N PRO A 351 -5.99 -0.56 30.89
CA PRO A 351 -4.78 -0.38 30.09
C PRO A 351 -4.21 -1.72 29.63
N GLY A 352 -3.88 -1.81 28.34
CA GLY A 352 -3.25 -3.00 27.77
C GLY A 352 -2.05 -2.71 26.90
N ARG A 353 -1.79 -3.59 25.94
CA ARG A 353 -0.55 -3.62 25.16
C ARG A 353 -0.77 -3.68 23.65
N VAL A 354 -2.01 -3.74 23.21
CA VAL A 354 -2.37 -3.77 21.78
C VAL A 354 -2.69 -2.37 21.31
N ALA A 355 -2.06 -1.92 20.25
CA ALA A 355 -2.43 -0.68 19.59
C ALA A 355 -3.30 -0.93 18.36
N LEU A 356 -4.09 0.06 17.95
CA LEU A 356 -4.89 0.03 16.72
C LEU A 356 -4.84 1.38 16.02
N ILE A 357 -4.43 1.39 14.76
CA ILE A 357 -4.60 2.54 13.87
C ILE A 357 -5.71 2.19 12.88
N SER A 358 -6.73 3.03 12.79
CA SER A 358 -7.88 2.79 11.92
C SER A 358 -8.23 4.01 11.10
N GLN A 359 -8.47 3.85 9.80
CA GLN A 359 -9.04 4.93 9.00
C GLN A 359 -10.49 5.23 9.41
N SER A 360 -11.27 4.19 9.72
CA SER A 360 -12.69 4.28 10.09
C SER A 360 -12.88 4.33 11.60
N GLY A 361 -13.45 5.44 12.09
CA GLY A 361 -13.75 5.59 13.51
C GLY A 361 -14.90 4.73 14.00
N GLY A 362 -15.91 4.48 13.17
CA GLY A 362 -17.01 3.56 13.49
C GLY A 362 -16.49 2.14 13.71
N LEU A 363 -15.69 1.63 12.77
CA LEU A 363 -15.07 0.31 12.87
C LEU A 363 -14.13 0.22 14.08
N ALA A 364 -13.33 1.26 14.34
CA ALA A 364 -12.46 1.28 15.52
C ALA A 364 -13.27 1.17 16.81
N GLY A 365 -14.40 1.87 16.91
CA GLY A 365 -15.31 1.78 18.06
C GLY A 365 -15.90 0.37 18.23
N GLU A 366 -16.21 -0.33 17.14
CA GLU A 366 -16.65 -1.72 17.18
C GLU A 366 -15.53 -2.67 17.59
N VAL A 367 -14.31 -2.49 17.06
CA VAL A 367 -13.13 -3.28 17.45
C VAL A 367 -12.82 -3.11 18.94
N ILE A 368 -12.91 -1.89 19.48
CA ILE A 368 -12.76 -1.65 20.92
C ILE A 368 -13.82 -2.44 21.70
N LYS A 369 -15.11 -2.22 21.41
CA LYS A 369 -16.22 -2.82 22.17
C LYS A 369 -16.22 -4.35 22.09
N VAL A 370 -16.03 -4.92 20.91
CA VAL A 370 -16.02 -6.38 20.70
C VAL A 370 -14.73 -6.97 21.26
N GLY A 371 -13.59 -6.32 21.01
CA GLY A 371 -12.28 -6.75 21.48
C GLY A 371 -12.20 -6.84 22.99
N GLU A 372 -12.64 -5.80 23.71
CA GLU A 372 -12.61 -5.79 25.17
C GLU A 372 -13.50 -6.88 25.79
N ARG A 373 -14.67 -7.16 25.19
CA ARG A 373 -15.50 -8.29 25.61
C ARG A 373 -14.83 -9.65 25.40
N ARG A 374 -13.83 -9.73 24.51
CA ARG A 374 -13.02 -10.92 24.25
C ARG A 374 -11.67 -10.91 24.98
N GLY A 375 -11.44 -9.92 25.85
CA GLY A 375 -10.23 -9.82 26.66
C GLY A 375 -9.06 -9.07 26.01
N LEU A 376 -9.25 -8.41 24.86
CA LEU A 376 -8.27 -7.44 24.38
C LEU A 376 -8.23 -6.24 25.33
N ALA A 377 -7.01 -5.77 25.59
CA ALA A 377 -6.77 -4.55 26.32
C ALA A 377 -5.86 -3.67 25.45
N PHE A 378 -6.34 -2.45 25.18
CA PHE A 378 -5.64 -1.55 24.26
C PHE A 378 -4.63 -0.68 25.01
N SER A 379 -3.42 -0.54 24.45
CA SER A 379 -2.49 0.52 24.85
C SER A 379 -3.01 1.84 24.27
N ARG A 380 -3.14 1.89 22.94
CA ARG A 380 -3.42 3.10 22.16
C ARG A 380 -4.25 2.76 20.92
N VAL A 381 -5.43 3.36 20.79
CA VAL A 381 -6.23 3.31 19.57
C VAL A 381 -6.36 4.71 19.01
N VAL A 382 -6.16 4.86 17.70
CA VAL A 382 -6.26 6.15 17.01
C VAL A 382 -6.99 5.97 15.68
N THR A 383 -7.88 6.90 15.39
CA THR A 383 -8.58 6.96 14.12
C THR A 383 -8.06 8.13 13.31
N VAL A 384 -7.62 7.90 12.07
CA VAL A 384 -6.94 8.94 11.28
C VAL A 384 -7.85 9.66 10.28
N GLY A 385 -9.04 9.12 9.98
CA GLY A 385 -9.93 9.70 8.97
C GLY A 385 -9.22 9.86 7.63
N ASN A 386 -9.20 11.08 7.10
CA ASN A 386 -8.53 11.39 5.84
C ASN A 386 -6.99 11.40 5.93
N ALA A 387 -6.43 11.45 7.14
CA ALA A 387 -4.98 11.53 7.39
C ALA A 387 -4.28 12.67 6.64
N ALA A 388 -4.84 13.89 6.72
CA ALA A 388 -4.35 15.04 5.94
C ALA A 388 -3.02 15.62 6.46
N ASP A 389 -2.66 15.36 7.72
CA ASP A 389 -1.35 15.68 8.31
C ASP A 389 -0.76 14.49 9.07
N VAL A 390 -1.37 14.07 10.19
CA VAL A 390 -0.89 12.89 10.93
C VAL A 390 -1.22 11.63 10.15
N THR A 391 -0.19 10.90 9.73
CA THR A 391 -0.33 9.71 8.88
C THR A 391 -0.29 8.38 9.64
N PRO A 392 -0.89 7.30 9.10
CA PRO A 392 -0.72 5.95 9.63
C PRO A 392 0.74 5.51 9.75
N ALA A 393 1.59 5.93 8.80
CA ALA A 393 3.01 5.59 8.79
C ALA A 393 3.77 6.18 9.98
N GLU A 394 3.55 7.46 10.29
CA GLU A 394 4.15 8.13 11.45
C GLU A 394 3.68 7.49 12.76
N LEU A 395 2.37 7.21 12.86
CA LEU A 395 1.79 6.57 14.05
C LEU A 395 2.34 5.16 14.25
N LEU A 396 2.47 4.36 13.18
CA LEU A 396 3.04 3.02 13.26
C LEU A 396 4.51 3.07 13.68
N ALA A 397 5.30 3.97 13.10
CA ALA A 397 6.71 4.12 13.46
C ALA A 397 6.88 4.47 14.95
N TRP A 398 6.05 5.39 15.46
CA TRP A 398 6.08 5.77 16.88
C TRP A 398 5.57 4.65 17.79
N LEU A 399 4.44 4.00 17.45
CA LEU A 399 3.89 2.88 18.23
C LEU A 399 4.81 1.65 18.24
N SER A 400 5.61 1.47 17.20
CA SER A 400 6.61 0.41 17.17
C SER A 400 7.80 0.68 18.09
N ASP A 401 8.06 1.94 18.45
CA ASP A 401 9.11 2.34 19.39
C ASP A 401 8.57 2.46 20.84
N ASP A 402 7.23 2.44 21.02
CA ASP A 402 6.56 2.54 22.30
C ASP A 402 6.70 1.26 23.14
N PRO A 403 7.34 1.31 24.33
CA PRO A 403 7.57 0.13 25.17
C PRO A 403 6.29 -0.50 25.73
N GLU A 404 5.15 0.19 25.69
CA GLU A 404 3.87 -0.35 26.13
C GLU A 404 3.18 -1.18 25.05
N THR A 405 3.50 -0.93 23.77
CA THR A 405 2.86 -1.58 22.64
C THR A 405 3.63 -2.83 22.23
N THR A 406 2.94 -3.96 22.18
CA THR A 406 3.54 -5.26 21.80
C THR A 406 2.96 -5.85 20.52
N ALA A 407 1.88 -5.26 19.99
CA ALA A 407 1.28 -5.59 18.71
C ALA A 407 0.45 -4.42 18.19
N VAL A 408 0.37 -4.25 16.87
CA VAL A 408 -0.39 -3.17 16.23
C VAL A 408 -1.40 -3.75 15.25
N GLY A 409 -2.67 -3.39 15.42
CA GLY A 409 -3.71 -3.57 14.41
C GLY A 409 -3.73 -2.38 13.45
N LEU A 410 -3.94 -2.63 12.17
CA LEU A 410 -4.18 -1.63 11.15
C LEU A 410 -5.50 -1.90 10.44
N TYR A 411 -6.33 -0.88 10.30
CA TYR A 411 -7.43 -0.87 9.34
C TYR A 411 -7.30 0.30 8.38
N LEU A 412 -7.16 0.01 7.09
CA LEU A 412 -6.98 1.02 6.04
C LEU A 412 -7.86 0.70 4.84
N GLU A 413 -8.40 1.74 4.21
CA GLU A 413 -9.16 1.63 2.96
C GLU A 413 -8.41 2.31 1.82
N ASP A 414 -7.63 3.35 2.13
CA ASP A 414 -6.93 4.20 1.18
C ASP A 414 -5.41 3.99 1.28
N PRO A 415 -4.70 3.84 0.14
CA PRO A 415 -3.25 3.71 0.09
C PRO A 415 -2.50 5.06 0.13
N ARG A 416 -3.16 6.21 0.44
CA ARG A 416 -2.50 7.51 0.66
C ARG A 416 -1.31 7.37 1.63
N GLY A 417 -0.13 7.84 1.22
CA GLY A 417 1.10 7.67 2.00
C GLY A 417 1.58 6.21 2.07
N GLY A 418 1.15 5.36 1.13
CA GLY A 418 1.41 3.93 1.14
C GLY A 418 2.90 3.60 1.10
N ARG A 419 3.70 4.43 0.42
CA ARG A 419 5.16 4.24 0.42
C ARG A 419 5.76 4.40 1.81
N GLU A 420 5.43 5.48 2.51
CA GLU A 420 5.88 5.71 3.88
C GLU A 420 5.36 4.63 4.82
N LEU A 421 4.12 4.17 4.62
CA LEU A 421 3.55 3.05 5.37
C LEU A 421 4.35 1.77 5.14
N PHE A 422 4.71 1.46 3.89
CA PHE A 422 5.52 0.29 3.57
C PHE A 422 6.88 0.31 4.29
N GLU A 423 7.57 1.46 4.29
CA GLU A 423 8.84 1.59 5.01
C GLU A 423 8.64 1.47 6.53
N ALA A 424 7.56 2.05 7.08
CA ALA A 424 7.23 1.91 8.50
C ALA A 424 6.91 0.46 8.89
N LEU A 425 6.20 -0.29 8.04
CA LEU A 425 5.92 -1.71 8.23
C LEU A 425 7.21 -2.54 8.22
N ARG A 426 8.11 -2.30 7.25
CA ARG A 426 9.41 -2.99 7.19
C ARG A 426 10.29 -2.70 8.41
N ALA A 427 10.20 -1.50 8.96
CA ALA A 427 10.98 -1.08 10.13
C ALA A 427 10.32 -1.47 11.46
N SER A 428 9.09 -1.98 11.44
CA SER A 428 8.34 -2.32 12.65
C SER A 428 9.03 -3.41 13.45
N ARG A 429 9.20 -3.17 14.75
CA ARG A 429 9.76 -4.09 15.75
C ARG A 429 8.69 -4.93 16.44
N VAL A 430 7.42 -4.55 16.26
CA VAL A 430 6.26 -5.25 16.79
C VAL A 430 5.46 -5.88 15.65
N PRO A 431 4.80 -7.02 15.88
CA PRO A 431 3.95 -7.65 14.89
C PRO A 431 2.79 -6.72 14.50
N VAL A 432 2.54 -6.64 13.20
CA VAL A 432 1.44 -5.85 12.63
C VAL A 432 0.41 -6.78 12.01
N VAL A 433 -0.86 -6.57 12.36
CA VAL A 433 -2.02 -7.27 11.79
C VAL A 433 -2.83 -6.26 11.01
N MET A 434 -3.02 -6.49 9.71
CA MET A 434 -3.62 -5.51 8.80
C MET A 434 -4.92 -6.05 8.19
N LEU A 435 -6.00 -5.29 8.35
CA LEU A 435 -7.26 -5.49 7.65
C LEU A 435 -7.43 -4.37 6.62
N VAL A 436 -7.53 -4.72 5.35
CA VAL A 436 -7.70 -3.73 4.27
C VAL A 436 -9.15 -3.75 3.81
N GLY A 437 -9.81 -2.58 3.76
CA GLY A 437 -11.12 -2.42 3.16
C GLY A 437 -11.07 -2.45 1.63
N GLY A 438 -12.21 -2.67 0.98
CA GLY A 438 -12.26 -2.61 -0.49
C GLY A 438 -11.59 -3.77 -1.24
N ARG A 439 -11.44 -4.96 -0.63
CA ARG A 439 -10.75 -6.11 -1.27
C ARG A 439 -11.49 -6.73 -2.46
N SER A 440 -12.81 -6.57 -2.54
CA SER A 440 -13.63 -7.13 -3.63
C SER A 440 -14.06 -6.03 -4.61
N ALA A 441 -14.46 -6.39 -5.83
CA ALA A 441 -14.97 -5.39 -6.78
C ALA A 441 -16.17 -4.58 -6.23
N GLN A 442 -17.02 -5.21 -5.42
CA GLN A 442 -18.13 -4.54 -4.74
C GLN A 442 -17.64 -3.69 -3.56
N GLY A 443 -16.72 -4.23 -2.75
CA GLY A 443 -16.10 -3.50 -1.64
C GLY A 443 -15.36 -2.25 -2.12
N ARG A 444 -14.65 -2.33 -3.26
CA ARG A 444 -13.98 -1.18 -3.90
C ARG A 444 -14.97 -0.05 -4.19
N ARG A 445 -16.13 -0.38 -4.77
CA ARG A 445 -17.16 0.62 -5.06
C ARG A 445 -17.69 1.28 -3.78
N ALA A 446 -17.92 0.49 -2.73
CA ALA A 446 -18.37 1.01 -1.44
C ALA A 446 -17.31 1.93 -0.78
N ALA A 447 -16.03 1.50 -0.75
CA ALA A 447 -14.94 2.28 -0.20
C ALA A 447 -14.72 3.61 -0.96
N VAL A 448 -14.76 3.61 -2.30
CA VAL A 448 -14.67 4.85 -3.10
C VAL A 448 -15.80 5.80 -2.77
N SER A 449 -17.04 5.32 -2.63
CA SER A 449 -18.19 6.17 -2.28
C SER A 449 -18.12 6.75 -0.87
N HIS A 450 -17.35 6.14 0.03
CA HIS A 450 -17.25 6.52 1.44
C HIS A 450 -16.01 7.38 1.75
N THR A 451 -14.89 7.15 1.05
CA THR A 451 -13.60 7.79 1.33
C THR A 451 -13.18 8.82 0.27
N GLY A 452 -13.79 8.79 -0.92
CA GLY A 452 -13.39 9.60 -2.07
C GLY A 452 -11.96 9.32 -2.58
N GLY A 453 -11.26 8.32 -2.02
CA GLY A 453 -9.85 8.02 -2.29
C GLY A 453 -9.60 7.10 -3.49
N MET A 454 -8.35 7.02 -3.92
CA MET A 454 -7.90 6.15 -5.00
C MET A 454 -7.49 4.79 -4.43
N LEU A 455 -8.09 3.68 -4.87
CA LEU A 455 -7.77 2.35 -4.31
C LEU A 455 -6.66 1.64 -5.10
N SER A 456 -5.64 1.12 -4.40
CA SER A 456 -4.62 0.24 -4.98
C SER A 456 -5.19 -1.15 -5.31
N ASP A 457 -4.53 -1.86 -6.23
CA ASP A 457 -4.83 -3.27 -6.51
C ASP A 457 -4.61 -4.11 -5.23
N LEU A 458 -5.51 -5.05 -4.95
CA LEU A 458 -5.40 -5.95 -3.80
C LEU A 458 -4.06 -6.68 -3.75
N ARG A 459 -3.54 -7.05 -4.94
CA ARG A 459 -2.25 -7.73 -5.08
C ARG A 459 -1.09 -6.88 -4.55
N VAL A 460 -1.23 -5.55 -4.53
CA VAL A 460 -0.20 -4.65 -3.95
C VAL A 460 -0.21 -4.75 -2.43
N TRP A 461 -1.37 -4.83 -1.78
CA TRP A 461 -1.44 -5.07 -0.34
C TRP A 461 -0.90 -6.45 0.07
N GLU A 462 -1.14 -7.46 -0.77
CA GLU A 462 -0.53 -8.79 -0.59
C GLU A 462 0.99 -8.76 -0.76
N ALA A 463 1.49 -7.96 -1.72
CA ALA A 463 2.92 -7.72 -1.88
C ALA A 463 3.55 -7.00 -0.67
N VAL A 464 2.88 -5.97 -0.15
CA VAL A 464 3.26 -5.27 1.09
C VAL A 464 3.36 -6.25 2.25
N ALA A 465 2.35 -7.09 2.45
CA ALA A 465 2.35 -8.10 3.50
C ALA A 465 3.51 -9.08 3.34
N ALA A 466 3.74 -9.59 2.12
CA ALA A 466 4.82 -10.54 1.84
C ALA A 466 6.23 -9.97 2.08
N GLN A 467 6.44 -8.66 1.85
CA GLN A 467 7.75 -8.01 2.04
C GLN A 467 7.98 -7.45 3.45
N THR A 468 6.92 -7.32 4.25
CA THR A 468 6.99 -6.71 5.60
C THR A 468 6.78 -7.74 6.72
N GLY A 469 6.26 -8.92 6.40
CA GLY A 469 5.83 -9.91 7.40
C GLY A 469 4.52 -9.53 8.10
N THR A 470 3.79 -8.52 7.60
CA THR A 470 2.50 -8.10 8.15
C THR A 470 1.45 -9.19 7.96
N ALA A 471 0.72 -9.53 9.01
CA ALA A 471 -0.38 -10.50 8.93
C ALA A 471 -1.62 -9.85 8.29
N LEU A 472 -1.84 -10.11 7.00
CA LEU A 472 -2.99 -9.61 6.26
C LEU A 472 -4.22 -10.49 6.53
N VAL A 473 -5.25 -9.91 7.15
CA VAL A 473 -6.49 -10.62 7.53
C VAL A 473 -7.68 -10.18 6.70
N SER A 474 -8.75 -10.96 6.74
CA SER A 474 -9.91 -10.81 5.85
C SER A 474 -11.16 -10.25 6.53
N THR A 475 -11.27 -10.42 7.84
CA THR A 475 -12.42 -9.97 8.62
C THR A 475 -11.99 -9.22 9.87
N GLN A 476 -12.93 -8.44 10.43
CA GLN A 476 -12.76 -7.83 11.75
C GLN A 476 -12.60 -8.89 12.85
N ASP A 477 -13.23 -10.06 12.69
CA ASP A 477 -13.12 -11.15 13.64
C ASP A 477 -11.69 -11.72 13.66
N ASP A 478 -11.10 -11.92 12.48
CA ASP A 478 -9.69 -12.31 12.32
C ASP A 478 -8.76 -11.27 12.94
N LEU A 479 -9.00 -9.97 12.68
CA LEU A 479 -8.20 -8.88 13.25
C LEU A 479 -8.18 -8.96 14.79
N ILE A 480 -9.37 -9.05 15.40
CA ILE A 480 -9.51 -9.17 16.85
C ILE A 480 -8.87 -10.46 17.36
N GLY A 481 -9.09 -11.59 16.68
CA GLY A 481 -8.59 -12.91 17.08
C GLY A 481 -7.07 -12.98 17.06
N VAL A 482 -6.42 -12.51 15.99
CA VAL A 482 -4.96 -12.51 15.87
C VAL A 482 -4.33 -11.55 16.88
N LEU A 483 -4.91 -10.35 17.07
CA LEU A 483 -4.41 -9.42 18.10
C LEU A 483 -4.55 -10.00 19.50
N ALA A 484 -5.64 -10.71 19.80
CA ALA A 484 -5.84 -11.36 21.10
C ALA A 484 -4.83 -12.48 21.32
N PHE A 485 -4.53 -13.26 20.28
CA PHE A 485 -3.48 -14.28 20.31
C PHE A 485 -2.10 -13.64 20.59
N LEU A 486 -1.74 -12.58 19.87
CA LEU A 486 -0.47 -11.87 20.06
C LEU A 486 -0.37 -11.23 21.45
N GLN A 487 -1.46 -10.71 22.00
CA GLN A 487 -1.48 -10.20 23.37
C GLN A 487 -1.20 -11.30 24.40
N ALA A 488 -1.78 -12.49 24.22
CA ALA A 488 -1.66 -13.59 25.16
C ALA A 488 -0.31 -14.33 25.06
N HIS A 489 0.24 -14.47 23.85
CA HIS A 489 1.39 -15.32 23.58
C HIS A 489 2.65 -14.55 23.16
N GLY A 490 2.52 -13.28 22.81
CA GLY A 490 3.59 -12.47 22.24
C GLY A 490 3.98 -12.89 20.82
N SER A 491 5.09 -12.35 20.34
CA SER A 491 5.75 -12.80 19.11
C SER A 491 7.27 -12.78 19.29
N ARG A 492 7.97 -13.56 18.49
CA ARG A 492 9.44 -13.57 18.41
C ARG A 492 9.85 -13.73 16.95
N VAL A 493 10.85 -12.97 16.54
CA VAL A 493 11.55 -13.19 15.27
C VAL A 493 12.68 -14.20 15.54
N ALA A 494 12.76 -15.24 14.73
CA ALA A 494 13.80 -16.25 14.82
C ALA A 494 14.32 -16.59 13.43
N GLU A 495 15.63 -16.83 13.33
CA GLU A 495 16.29 -17.35 12.13
C GLU A 495 16.68 -18.81 12.37
N GLY A 496 16.64 -19.62 11.31
CA GLY A 496 17.07 -21.03 11.34
C GLY A 496 15.94 -22.04 11.24
N GLU A 497 16.25 -23.29 11.57
CA GLU A 497 15.30 -24.40 11.52
C GLU A 497 14.34 -24.35 12.71
N VAL A 498 13.07 -24.64 12.44
CA VAL A 498 12.03 -24.68 13.48
C VAL A 498 11.81 -26.12 13.91
N LEU A 499 11.85 -26.38 15.22
CA LEU A 499 11.41 -27.64 15.82
C LEU A 499 10.02 -27.47 16.42
N VAL A 500 9.08 -28.31 16.01
CA VAL A 500 7.72 -28.32 16.58
C VAL A 500 7.66 -29.31 17.74
N VAL A 501 7.41 -28.81 18.95
CA VAL A 501 7.15 -29.63 20.14
C VAL A 501 5.70 -29.44 20.55
N GLY A 502 4.91 -30.51 20.54
CA GLY A 502 3.48 -30.45 20.83
C GLY A 502 3.02 -31.64 21.69
N PRO A 503 1.89 -31.49 22.40
CA PRO A 503 1.37 -32.54 23.29
C PRO A 503 0.75 -33.73 22.53
N SER A 504 0.51 -33.58 21.22
CA SER A 504 -0.09 -34.63 20.38
C SER A 504 0.45 -34.57 18.94
N GLY A 505 0.44 -35.72 18.26
CA GLY A 505 0.83 -35.80 16.85
C GLY A 505 -0.06 -34.96 15.93
N GLY A 506 -1.35 -34.81 16.23
CA GLY A 506 -2.27 -33.99 15.43
C GLY A 506 -1.91 -32.49 15.45
N ALA A 507 -1.48 -31.97 16.60
CA ALA A 507 -0.96 -30.60 16.69
C ALA A 507 0.33 -30.43 15.87
N GLY A 508 1.19 -31.46 15.85
CA GLY A 508 2.39 -31.50 15.02
C GLY A 508 2.07 -31.42 13.53
N VAL A 509 1.07 -32.17 13.05
CA VAL A 509 0.64 -32.13 11.64
C VAL A 509 0.14 -30.74 11.25
N LEU A 510 -0.75 -30.15 12.05
CA LEU A 510 -1.28 -28.80 11.75
C LEU A 510 -0.19 -27.73 11.77
N ALA A 511 0.79 -27.85 12.66
CA ALA A 511 1.93 -26.96 12.69
C ALA A 511 2.80 -27.15 11.43
N ALA A 512 3.11 -28.38 11.03
CA ALA A 512 3.85 -28.67 9.81
C ALA A 512 3.18 -28.07 8.57
N ASP A 513 1.86 -28.26 8.42
CA ASP A 513 1.09 -27.66 7.33
C ASP A 513 1.15 -26.13 7.35
N ALA A 514 1.16 -25.51 8.55
CA ALA A 514 1.23 -24.05 8.68
C ALA A 514 2.61 -23.51 8.32
N PHE A 515 3.69 -24.18 8.75
CA PHE A 515 5.06 -23.82 8.41
C PHE A 515 5.36 -24.03 6.92
N ASP A 516 4.88 -25.13 6.33
CA ASP A 516 5.00 -25.42 4.89
C ASP A 516 4.30 -24.34 4.05
N ARG A 517 3.06 -23.97 4.39
CA ARG A 517 2.35 -22.84 3.74
C ARG A 517 3.08 -21.51 3.89
N ALA A 518 3.84 -21.32 4.97
CA ALA A 518 4.64 -20.13 5.20
C ALA A 518 6.03 -20.18 4.54
N GLY A 519 6.38 -21.29 3.86
CA GLY A 519 7.70 -21.50 3.26
C GLY A 519 8.82 -21.72 4.29
N VAL A 520 8.47 -22.08 5.52
CA VAL A 520 9.42 -22.30 6.62
C VAL A 520 9.72 -23.79 6.72
N ARG A 521 10.99 -24.15 6.57
CA ARG A 521 11.44 -25.55 6.72
C ARG A 521 11.50 -25.95 8.19
N LEU A 522 10.84 -27.05 8.50
CA LEU A 522 10.97 -27.70 9.80
C LEU A 522 12.23 -28.56 9.84
N GLY A 523 12.90 -28.55 10.99
CA GLY A 523 13.92 -29.55 11.30
C GLY A 523 13.27 -30.95 11.44
N PRO A 524 14.04 -32.02 11.18
CA PRO A 524 13.54 -33.40 11.25
C PRO A 524 13.10 -33.84 12.65
#